data_AF-A0AAD1JE82-F1
#
_entry.id   AF-A0AAD1JE82-F1
#
_cell.length_a   1.000
_cell.length_b   1.000
_cell.length_c   1.000
_cell.angle_alpha   90.00
_cell.angle_beta   90.00
_cell.angle_gamma   90.00
#
_symmetry.space_group_name_H-M   'P 1'
#
loop_
_entity.id
_entity.type
_entity.pdbx_description
1 polymer ?
#
loop_
_entity_poly.entity_id
_entity_poly.type
_entity_poly.pdbx_seq_one_letter_code
_entity_poly.pdbx_strand_id
1 'polypeptide(L)'
;MPGVYLLRHIINLGQGAALQTGIDFAKKLGCKYVVTFDSDGQHCAEDIEKFIEVLRKDEADIVLCSRFLGKAENIPPLRKNFLRIAALVERVLTGIKLTDVHNGFRAINIAKFPDFVITQNRMSHASEIIDLIKKLKMRYKEIPCTIRYSEYSLSKGQSILNSVNIIIEFILGKAIK
;
A
#
# COMPACT_ATOMS: atom_id res chain seq x y z
N MET A 1 14.22 -22.48 -5.60
CA MET A 1 14.28 -21.19 -6.31
C MET A 1 15.17 -20.25 -5.50
N PRO A 2 16.42 -20.00 -5.92
CA PRO A 2 17.27 -19.01 -5.25
C PRO A 2 16.55 -17.64 -5.25
N GLY A 3 16.65 -16.90 -4.15
CA GLY A 3 16.03 -15.57 -4.00
C GLY A 3 14.57 -15.54 -3.57
N VAL A 4 13.94 -16.69 -3.27
CA VAL A 4 12.58 -16.76 -2.73
C VAL A 4 12.61 -17.22 -1.27
N TYR A 5 12.02 -16.41 -0.39
CA TYR A 5 11.87 -16.72 1.03
C TYR A 5 10.40 -16.83 1.40
N LEU A 6 10.03 -17.93 2.08
CA LEU A 6 8.69 -18.13 2.61
C LEU A 6 8.66 -17.77 4.10
N LEU A 7 7.94 -16.71 4.44
CA LEU A 7 7.67 -16.32 5.82
C LEU A 7 6.22 -16.69 6.16
N ARG A 8 6.01 -17.39 7.28
CA ARG A 8 4.69 -17.89 7.67
C ARG A 8 4.41 -17.57 9.12
N HIS A 9 3.24 -17.00 9.39
CA HIS A 9 2.70 -16.91 10.75
C HIS A 9 1.99 -18.21 11.13
N ILE A 10 2.14 -18.61 12.39
CA ILE A 10 1.45 -19.80 12.93
C ILE A 10 -0.07 -19.58 12.95
N ILE A 11 -0.50 -18.34 13.20
CA ILE A 11 -1.89 -17.89 13.17
C ILE A 11 -2.06 -16.77 12.16
N ASN A 12 -3.25 -16.65 11.54
CA ASN A 12 -3.51 -15.57 10.59
C ASN A 12 -3.67 -14.22 11.30
N LEU A 13 -2.64 -13.38 11.20
CA LEU A 13 -2.63 -12.02 11.78
C LEU A 13 -3.20 -10.95 10.83
N GLY A 14 -3.30 -11.24 9.54
CA GLY A 14 -3.76 -10.31 8.51
C GLY A 14 -2.65 -9.68 7.67
N GLN A 15 -3.05 -8.90 6.66
CA GLN A 15 -2.15 -8.36 5.64
C GLN A 15 -1.11 -7.40 6.21
N GLY A 16 -1.49 -6.50 7.13
CA GLY A 16 -0.56 -5.54 7.71
C GLY A 16 0.57 -6.21 8.50
N ALA A 17 0.25 -7.26 9.27
CA ALA A 17 1.26 -8.05 9.97
C ALA A 17 2.18 -8.81 9.00
N ALA A 18 1.64 -9.33 7.89
CA ALA A 18 2.43 -9.99 6.85
C ALA A 18 3.41 -9.01 6.18
N LEU A 19 2.96 -7.79 5.87
CA LEU A 19 3.81 -6.72 5.35
C LEU A 19 4.92 -6.35 6.33
N GLN A 20 4.58 -6.13 7.61
CA GLN A 20 5.56 -5.81 8.64
C GLN A 20 6.63 -6.91 8.77
N THR A 21 6.21 -8.18 8.75
CA THR A 21 7.12 -9.33 8.82
C THR A 21 8.07 -9.37 7.62
N GLY A 22 7.56 -9.09 6.41
CA GLY A 22 8.38 -8.98 5.20
C GLY A 22 9.37 -7.82 5.25
N ILE A 23 8.94 -6.67 5.75
CA ILE A 23 9.81 -5.48 5.93
C ILE A 23 10.93 -5.79 6.92
N ASP A 24 10.63 -6.38 8.07
CA ASP A 24 11.64 -6.73 9.08
C ASP A 24 12.62 -7.78 8.57
N PHE A 25 12.14 -8.75 7.81
CA PHE A 25 13.00 -9.72 7.16
C PHE A 25 13.93 -9.08 6.13
N ALA A 26 13.41 -8.17 5.29
CA ALA A 26 14.22 -7.40 4.34
C ALA A 26 15.27 -6.53 5.04
N LYS A 27 14.91 -5.85 6.14
CA LYS A 27 15.86 -5.11 6.99
C LYS A 27 16.99 -6.01 7.50
N LYS A 28 16.68 -7.22 7.97
CA LYS A 28 17.68 -8.21 8.44
C LYS A 28 18.63 -8.67 7.33
N LEU A 29 18.17 -8.71 6.08
CA LEU A 29 19.02 -9.00 4.91
C LEU A 29 19.84 -7.79 4.43
N GLY A 30 19.74 -6.63 5.09
CA GLY A 30 20.43 -5.40 4.67
C GLY A 30 19.82 -4.75 3.43
N CYS A 31 18.58 -5.07 3.07
CA CYS A 31 17.89 -4.44 1.95
C CYS A 31 17.64 -2.96 2.24
N LYS A 32 17.92 -2.10 1.24
CA LYS A 32 17.64 -0.66 1.33
C LYS A 32 16.22 -0.29 0.94
N TYR A 33 15.68 -1.01 -0.04
CA TYR A 33 14.37 -0.76 -0.61
C TYR A 33 13.49 -1.98 -0.44
N VAL A 34 12.20 -1.77 -0.16
CA VAL A 34 11.17 -2.81 -0.17
C VAL A 34 10.10 -2.42 -1.16
N VAL A 35 9.61 -3.41 -1.91
CA VAL A 35 8.47 -3.26 -2.82
C VAL A 35 7.39 -4.23 -2.38
N THR A 36 6.16 -3.71 -2.27
CA THR A 36 4.97 -4.48 -1.90
C THR A 36 4.00 -4.44 -3.06
N PHE A 37 3.30 -5.52 -3.35
CA PHE A 37 2.14 -5.57 -4.25
C PHE A 37 1.37 -6.88 -4.04
N ASP A 38 0.11 -6.92 -4.45
CA ASP A 38 -0.75 -8.10 -4.29
C ASP A 38 -0.42 -9.18 -5.34
N SER A 39 -0.56 -10.45 -4.95
CA SER A 39 -0.23 -11.62 -5.79
C SER A 39 -1.38 -12.09 -6.69
N ASP A 40 -2.44 -11.29 -6.83
CA ASP A 40 -3.67 -11.63 -7.56
C ASP A 40 -3.60 -11.36 -9.07
N GLY A 41 -2.46 -10.88 -9.56
CA GLY A 41 -2.20 -10.59 -10.97
C GLY A 41 -2.75 -9.24 -11.44
N GLN A 42 -3.23 -8.38 -10.53
CA GLN A 42 -3.71 -7.04 -10.89
C GLN A 42 -2.58 -6.07 -11.26
N HIS A 43 -1.37 -6.30 -10.72
CA HIS A 43 -0.21 -5.43 -10.86
C HIS A 43 0.81 -5.95 -11.87
N CYS A 44 1.47 -5.02 -12.56
CA CYS A 44 2.52 -5.27 -13.54
C CYS A 44 3.89 -5.24 -12.84
N ALA A 45 4.59 -6.38 -12.77
CA ALA A 45 5.89 -6.45 -12.06
C ALA A 45 6.97 -5.60 -12.75
N GLU A 46 6.83 -5.33 -14.04
CA GLU A 46 7.69 -4.48 -14.85
C GLU A 46 7.70 -3.03 -14.37
N ASP A 47 6.66 -2.59 -13.64
CA ASP A 47 6.61 -1.26 -13.05
C ASP A 47 7.56 -1.12 -11.83
N ILE A 48 8.03 -2.23 -11.25
CA ILE A 48 8.95 -2.22 -10.09
C ILE A 48 10.21 -1.40 -10.38
N GLU A 49 10.81 -1.55 -11.58
CA GLU A 49 12.05 -0.84 -11.92
C GLU A 49 11.85 0.67 -11.93
N LYS A 50 10.70 1.15 -12.42
CA LYS A 50 10.37 2.59 -12.43
C LYS A 50 10.29 3.16 -11.01
N PHE A 51 9.78 2.37 -10.07
CA PHE A 51 9.62 2.79 -8.68
C PHE A 51 10.98 2.84 -7.99
N ILE A 52 11.80 1.81 -8.18
CA ILE A 52 13.14 1.74 -7.62
C ILE A 52 14.05 2.84 -8.19
N GLU A 53 13.96 3.15 -9.48
CA GLU A 53 14.70 4.26 -10.11
C GLU A 53 14.45 5.60 -9.40
N VAL A 54 13.18 5.92 -9.07
CA VAL A 54 12.83 7.15 -8.33
C VAL A 54 13.47 7.17 -6.94
N LEU A 55 13.50 6.03 -6.24
CA LEU A 55 14.14 5.92 -4.93
C LEU A 55 15.68 5.98 -5.02
N ARG A 56 16.28 5.43 -6.07
CA ARG A 56 17.74 5.47 -6.33
C ARG A 56 18.22 6.88 -6.67
N LYS A 57 17.42 7.64 -7.42
CA LYS A 57 17.67 9.06 -7.74
C LYS A 57 17.39 10.01 -6.59
N ASP A 58 16.97 9.48 -5.45
CA ASP A 58 16.62 10.21 -4.25
C ASP A 58 15.52 11.28 -4.45
N GLU A 59 14.63 11.05 -5.42
CA GLU A 59 13.52 11.95 -5.73
C GLU A 59 12.35 11.78 -4.75
N ALA A 60 12.24 10.60 -4.12
CA ALA A 60 11.25 10.29 -3.11
C ALA A 60 11.80 9.27 -2.10
N ASP A 61 11.15 9.21 -0.95
CA ASP A 61 11.41 8.24 0.10
C ASP A 61 10.42 7.06 0.04
N ILE A 62 9.23 7.32 -0.50
CA ILE A 62 8.20 6.33 -0.82
C ILE A 62 7.55 6.65 -2.17
N VAL A 63 7.38 5.62 -2.98
CA VAL A 63 6.69 5.69 -4.26
C VAL A 63 5.41 4.88 -4.17
N LEU A 64 4.30 5.49 -4.57
CA LEU A 64 2.99 4.86 -4.57
C LEU A 64 2.46 4.73 -6.00
N CYS A 65 1.90 3.57 -6.30
CA CYS A 65 1.22 3.35 -7.55
C CYS A 65 -0.13 4.09 -7.59
N SER A 66 -0.43 4.77 -8.70
CA SER A 66 -1.75 5.36 -8.93
C SER A 66 -2.40 4.87 -10.21
N ARG A 67 -3.56 4.21 -10.05
CA ARG A 67 -4.42 3.81 -11.17
C ARG A 67 -5.19 4.98 -11.78
N PHE A 68 -5.28 6.11 -11.06
CA PHE A 68 -6.00 7.31 -11.50
C PHE A 68 -5.10 8.29 -12.25
N LEU A 69 -3.78 8.23 -12.05
CA LEU A 69 -2.80 8.88 -12.92
C LEU A 69 -2.44 8.02 -14.14
N GLY A 70 -2.63 6.69 -14.04
CA GLY A 70 -2.42 5.74 -15.12
C GLY A 70 -3.72 5.21 -15.72
N LYS A 71 -3.88 3.89 -15.73
CA LYS A 71 -5.05 3.19 -16.30
C LYS A 71 -5.65 2.20 -15.30
N ALA A 72 -6.97 2.15 -15.27
CA ALA A 72 -7.73 1.15 -14.53
C ALA A 72 -8.63 0.39 -15.52
N GLU A 73 -8.21 -0.81 -15.91
CA GLU A 73 -8.88 -1.63 -16.92
C GLU A 73 -9.97 -2.48 -16.25
N ASN A 74 -11.22 -2.38 -16.74
CA ASN A 74 -12.38 -3.12 -16.22
C ASN A 74 -12.74 -2.84 -14.75
N ILE A 75 -12.38 -1.65 -14.25
CA ILE A 75 -12.82 -1.23 -12.91
C ILE A 75 -14.35 -0.98 -12.89
N PRO A 76 -15.11 -1.59 -11.95
CA PRO A 76 -16.53 -1.30 -11.80
C PRO A 76 -16.77 0.19 -11.48
N PRO A 77 -17.74 0.88 -12.10
CA PRO A 77 -17.96 2.32 -11.90
C PRO A 77 -18.21 2.72 -10.44
N LEU A 78 -19.00 1.94 -9.70
CA LEU A 78 -19.26 2.18 -8.28
C LEU A 78 -17.97 2.09 -7.45
N ARG A 79 -17.12 1.10 -7.74
CA ARG A 79 -15.82 0.94 -7.09
C ARG A 79 -14.90 2.11 -7.39
N LYS A 80 -14.89 2.58 -8.64
CA LYS A 80 -14.12 3.75 -9.07
C LYS A 80 -14.48 5.01 -8.27
N ASN A 81 -15.78 5.27 -8.11
CA ASN A 81 -16.26 6.43 -7.35
C ASN A 81 -15.94 6.31 -5.86
N PHE A 82 -16.15 5.14 -5.28
CA PHE A 82 -15.80 4.86 -3.89
C PHE A 82 -14.32 5.14 -3.60
N LEU A 83 -13.42 4.62 -4.43
CA LEU A 83 -11.97 4.82 -4.27
C LEU A 83 -11.57 6.30 -4.33
N ARG A 84 -12.21 7.10 -5.20
CA ARG A 84 -11.98 8.55 -5.28
C ARG A 84 -12.46 9.29 -4.03
N ILE A 85 -13.62 8.91 -3.51
CA ILE A 85 -14.16 9.47 -2.26
C ILE A 85 -13.24 9.12 -1.10
N ALA A 86 -12.78 7.87 -1.02
CA ALA A 86 -11.87 7.43 0.02
C ALA A 86 -10.53 8.18 -0.03
N ALA A 87 -9.98 8.44 -1.22
CA ALA A 87 -8.79 9.29 -1.38
C ALA A 87 -9.02 10.73 -0.88
N LEU A 88 -10.22 11.28 -1.09
CA LEU A 88 -10.58 12.60 -0.57
C LEU A 88 -10.68 12.59 0.97
N VAL A 89 -11.34 11.59 1.55
CA VAL A 89 -11.46 11.44 3.01
C VAL A 89 -10.08 11.30 3.66
N GLU A 90 -9.23 10.42 3.13
CA GLU A 90 -7.87 10.21 3.62
C GLU A 90 -7.04 11.49 3.52
N ARG A 91 -7.20 12.27 2.44
CA ARG A 91 -6.56 13.58 2.30
C ARG A 91 -7.03 14.57 3.37
N VAL A 92 -8.31 14.57 3.74
CA VAL A 92 -8.82 15.43 4.81
C VAL A 92 -8.25 15.01 6.17
N LEU A 93 -8.20 13.70 6.44
CA LEU A 93 -7.73 13.16 7.73
C LEU A 93 -6.22 13.30 7.92
N THR A 94 -5.44 13.07 6.86
CA THR A 94 -3.97 13.02 6.94
C THR A 94 -3.32 14.30 6.42
N GLY A 95 -3.97 15.06 5.55
CA GLY A 95 -3.36 16.17 4.81
C GLY A 95 -2.44 15.73 3.67
N ILE A 96 -2.24 14.42 3.48
CA ILE A 96 -1.44 13.87 2.38
C ILE A 96 -2.29 13.85 1.12
N LYS A 97 -1.76 14.43 0.04
CA LYS A 97 -2.45 14.52 -1.25
C LYS A 97 -2.05 13.34 -2.12
N LEU A 98 -2.88 12.32 -2.14
CA LEU A 98 -2.74 11.16 -3.03
C LEU A 98 -4.00 11.00 -3.86
N THR A 99 -3.83 10.54 -5.09
CA THR A 99 -4.92 10.19 -6.00
C THR A 99 -5.46 8.78 -5.76
N ASP A 100 -4.61 7.85 -5.32
CA ASP A 100 -4.95 6.43 -5.09
C ASP A 100 -4.41 5.91 -3.75
N VAL A 101 -5.21 6.02 -2.68
CA VAL A 101 -4.78 5.65 -1.31
C VAL A 101 -4.92 4.16 -0.99
N HIS A 102 -5.72 3.42 -1.77
CA HIS A 102 -6.01 2.00 -1.56
C HIS A 102 -5.32 1.11 -2.60
N ASN A 103 -4.05 1.41 -2.85
CA ASN A 103 -3.19 0.61 -3.70
C ASN A 103 -2.10 -0.07 -2.85
N GLY A 104 -1.95 -1.38 -3.00
CA GLY A 104 -0.92 -2.17 -2.32
C GLY A 104 0.46 -2.06 -2.98
N PHE A 105 0.53 -1.55 -4.22
CA PHE A 105 1.77 -1.43 -4.97
C PHE A 105 2.55 -0.18 -4.57
N ARG A 106 3.61 -0.39 -3.77
CA ARG A 106 4.42 0.66 -3.15
C ARG A 106 5.89 0.26 -3.17
N ALA A 107 6.78 1.24 -3.27
CA ALA A 107 8.21 1.06 -3.02
C ALA A 107 8.67 2.02 -1.91
N ILE A 108 9.46 1.54 -0.96
CA ILE A 108 9.82 2.28 0.26
C ILE A 108 11.33 2.19 0.47
N ASN A 109 11.99 3.31 0.77
CA ASN A 109 13.37 3.33 1.26
C ASN A 109 13.42 3.03 2.76
N ILE A 110 13.36 1.75 3.12
CA ILE A 110 13.37 1.31 4.52
C ILE A 110 14.67 1.61 5.26
N ALA A 111 15.79 1.79 4.54
CA ALA A 111 17.07 2.14 5.16
C ALA A 111 17.10 3.57 5.72
N LYS A 112 16.38 4.51 5.11
CA LYS A 112 16.26 5.89 5.62
C LYS A 112 15.31 6.01 6.80
N PHE A 113 14.41 5.03 6.98
CA PHE A 113 13.33 5.08 7.96
C PHE A 113 13.29 3.80 8.79
N PRO A 114 14.24 3.62 9.74
CA PRO A 114 14.24 2.47 10.64
C PRO A 114 12.94 2.39 11.45
N ASP A 115 12.37 3.55 11.79
CA ASP A 115 11.09 3.71 12.52
C ASP A 115 9.84 3.53 11.65
N PHE A 116 9.98 3.15 10.37
CA PHE A 116 8.86 2.69 9.56
C PHE A 116 8.41 1.31 10.09
N VAL A 117 7.39 1.34 10.94
CA VAL A 117 6.79 0.17 11.61
C VAL A 117 5.28 0.24 11.48
N ILE A 118 4.71 -0.76 10.83
CA ILE A 118 3.27 -0.99 10.69
C ILE A 118 2.80 -1.74 11.94
N THR A 119 1.84 -1.17 12.67
CA THR A 119 1.27 -1.77 13.89
C THR A 119 -0.14 -2.29 13.71
N GLN A 120 -0.84 -1.88 12.64
CA GLN A 120 -2.15 -2.39 12.29
C GLN A 120 -2.01 -3.74 11.57
N ASN A 121 -2.39 -4.81 12.25
CA ASN A 121 -2.21 -6.17 11.73
C ASN A 121 -3.07 -6.51 10.51
N ARG A 122 -4.25 -5.88 10.38
CA ARG A 122 -5.25 -6.15 9.33
C ARG A 122 -5.25 -5.06 8.26
N MET A 123 -6.38 -4.80 7.62
CA MET A 123 -6.48 -3.89 6.45
C MET A 123 -6.20 -2.42 6.78
N SER A 124 -6.38 -2.01 8.02
CA SER A 124 -6.15 -0.63 8.47
C SER A 124 -4.69 -0.16 8.31
N HIS A 125 -3.76 -1.08 8.03
CA HIS A 125 -2.38 -0.74 7.67
C HIS A 125 -2.29 0.20 6.47
N ALA A 126 -3.25 0.17 5.55
CA ALA A 126 -3.20 1.00 4.34
C ALA A 126 -3.21 2.49 4.69
N SER A 127 -4.10 2.91 5.60
CA SER A 127 -4.19 4.28 6.13
C SER A 127 -3.08 4.56 7.15
N GLU A 128 -2.68 3.58 7.97
CA GLU A 128 -1.53 3.74 8.87
C GLU A 128 -0.24 4.08 8.11
N ILE A 129 0.01 3.47 6.94
CA ILE A 129 1.16 3.81 6.11
C ILE A 129 1.09 5.28 5.67
N ILE A 130 -0.10 5.81 5.33
CA ILE A 130 -0.24 7.23 4.95
C ILE A 130 0.05 8.14 6.16
N ASP A 131 -0.39 7.75 7.36
CA ASP A 131 -0.02 8.43 8.59
C ASP A 131 1.49 8.38 8.85
N LEU A 132 2.15 7.25 8.58
CA LEU A 132 3.61 7.11 8.70
C LEU A 132 4.36 8.04 7.74
N ILE A 133 3.88 8.19 6.50
CA ILE A 133 4.44 9.17 5.54
C ILE A 133 4.47 10.56 6.17
N LYS A 134 3.35 10.97 6.78
CA LYS A 134 3.25 12.28 7.45
C LYS A 134 4.13 12.35 8.69
N LYS A 135 4.01 11.37 9.59
CA LYS A 135 4.69 11.34 10.89
C LYS A 135 6.21 11.35 10.74
N LEU A 136 6.72 10.57 9.78
CA LEU A 136 8.14 10.45 9.48
C LEU A 136 8.61 11.52 8.47
N LYS A 137 7.73 12.43 8.04
CA LYS A 137 8.00 13.50 7.06
C LYS A 137 8.65 12.98 5.77
N MET A 138 8.18 11.82 5.29
CA MET A 138 8.69 11.19 4.09
C MET A 138 8.28 11.99 2.85
N ARG A 139 9.21 12.18 1.92
CA ARG A 139 8.88 12.67 0.57
C ARG A 139 8.21 11.53 -0.18
N TYR A 140 7.05 11.79 -0.77
CA TYR A 140 6.30 10.79 -1.50
C TYR A 140 6.08 11.20 -2.95
N LYS A 141 5.96 10.22 -3.85
CA LYS A 141 5.65 10.44 -5.27
C LYS A 141 4.66 9.38 -5.75
N GLU A 142 3.66 9.80 -6.53
CA GLU A 142 2.78 8.87 -7.24
C GLU A 142 3.33 8.60 -8.64
N ILE A 143 3.39 7.32 -9.02
CA ILE A 143 3.70 6.90 -10.39
C ILE A 143 2.44 6.32 -11.03
N PRO A 144 2.12 6.72 -12.28
CA PRO A 144 1.04 6.09 -13.06
C PRO A 144 1.30 4.58 -13.23
N CYS A 145 0.31 3.75 -12.90
CA CYS A 145 0.35 2.32 -13.25
C CYS A 145 -0.93 1.88 -13.94
N THR A 146 -0.85 0.68 -14.54
CA THR A 146 -2.02 -0.03 -15.03
C THR A 146 -2.45 -1.07 -14.01
N ILE A 147 -3.73 -1.04 -13.63
CA ILE A 147 -4.35 -2.08 -12.81
C ILE A 147 -5.40 -2.79 -13.64
N ARG A 148 -5.31 -4.12 -13.70
CA ARG A 148 -6.22 -4.98 -14.46
C ARG A 148 -7.16 -5.74 -13.55
N TYR A 149 -8.45 -5.49 -13.66
CA TYR A 149 -9.45 -6.24 -12.92
C TYR A 149 -9.91 -7.44 -13.76
N SER A 150 -9.48 -8.65 -13.35
CA SER A 150 -9.97 -9.92 -13.87
C SER A 150 -11.20 -10.41 -13.09
N GLU A 151 -12.00 -11.31 -13.66
CA GLU A 151 -13.12 -11.96 -12.95
C GLU A 151 -12.66 -12.59 -11.62
N TYR A 152 -11.49 -13.23 -11.62
CA TYR A 152 -10.86 -13.77 -10.42
C TYR A 152 -10.66 -12.69 -9.35
N SER A 153 -10.01 -11.59 -9.71
CA SER A 153 -9.71 -10.50 -8.76
C SER A 153 -10.97 -9.77 -8.27
N LEU A 154 -12.03 -9.74 -9.08
CA LEU A 154 -13.33 -9.20 -8.69
C LEU A 154 -14.04 -10.13 -7.70
N SER A 155 -13.98 -11.45 -7.91
CA SER A 155 -14.58 -12.45 -7.01
C SER A 155 -13.90 -12.53 -5.64
N LYS A 156 -12.59 -12.28 -5.58
CA LYS A 156 -11.79 -12.24 -4.35
C LYS A 156 -11.71 -10.86 -3.71
N GLY A 157 -12.15 -9.83 -4.44
CA GLY A 157 -12.14 -8.45 -3.96
C GLY A 157 -13.07 -8.25 -2.76
N GLN A 158 -12.63 -7.40 -1.82
CA GLN A 158 -13.45 -7.03 -0.66
C GLN A 158 -14.77 -6.37 -1.08
N SER A 159 -15.85 -6.74 -0.38
CA SER A 159 -17.13 -6.03 -0.47
C SER A 159 -16.94 -4.55 -0.09
N ILE A 160 -17.70 -3.67 -0.75
CA ILE A 160 -17.70 -2.23 -0.49
C ILE A 160 -18.08 -1.94 0.98
N LEU A 161 -18.99 -2.75 1.56
CA LEU A 161 -19.42 -2.61 2.96
C LEU A 161 -18.28 -2.89 3.94
N ASN A 162 -17.43 -3.89 3.65
CA ASN A 162 -16.25 -4.17 4.47
C ASN A 162 -15.22 -3.04 4.36
N SER A 163 -15.07 -2.46 3.17
CA SER A 163 -14.20 -1.30 2.96
C SER A 163 -14.63 -0.09 3.80
N VAL A 164 -15.94 0.13 3.95
CA VAL A 164 -16.50 1.18 4.83
C VAL A 164 -16.24 0.87 6.31
N ASN A 165 -16.45 -0.38 6.74
CA ASN A 165 -16.17 -0.78 8.12
C ASN A 165 -14.70 -0.60 8.49
N ILE A 166 -13.77 -0.87 7.57
CA ILE A 166 -12.33 -0.64 7.78
C ILE A 166 -12.02 0.84 8.01
N ILE A 167 -12.67 1.75 7.26
CA ILE A 167 -12.52 3.19 7.47
C ILE A 167 -13.04 3.58 8.86
N ILE A 168 -14.18 3.05 9.27
CA ILE A 168 -14.77 3.29 10.60
C ILE A 168 -13.86 2.76 11.71
N GLU A 169 -13.37 1.52 11.59
CA GLU A 169 -12.43 0.92 12.55
C GLU A 169 -11.15 1.74 12.69
N PHE A 170 -10.62 2.26 11.58
CA PHE A 170 -9.44 3.12 11.61
C PHE A 170 -9.71 4.45 12.32
N ILE A 171 -10.85 5.10 12.04
CA ILE A 171 -11.24 6.35 12.71
C ILE A 171 -11.48 6.12 14.21
N LEU A 172 -12.18 5.04 14.57
CA LEU A 172 -12.40 4.67 15.97
C LEU A 172 -11.08 4.33 16.68
N GLY A 173 -10.16 3.63 16.01
CA GLY A 173 -8.83 3.34 16.54
C GLY A 173 -7.97 4.58 16.80
N LYS A 174 -8.19 5.68 16.05
CA LYS A 174 -7.58 6.99 16.32
C LYS A 174 -8.20 7.71 17.54
N ALA A 175 -9.46 7.45 17.87
CA ALA A 175 -10.15 8.09 19.00
C ALA A 175 -9.82 7.44 20.35
N ILE A 176 -9.22 6.25 20.36
CA ILE A 176 -8.91 5.46 21.56
C ILE A 176 -7.42 5.58 21.96
N LYS A 177 -6.62 6.36 21.23
CA LYS A 177 -5.20 6.63 21.54
C LYS A 177 -4.94 8.08 21.91
#